data_AF-A0A5P1F389-F1
#
_entry.id   AF-A0A5P1F389-F1
#
_cell.length_a   1.000
_cell.length_b   1.000
_cell.length_c   1.000
_cell.angle_alpha   90.00
_cell.angle_beta   90.00
_cell.angle_gamma   90.00
#
_symmetry.space_group_name_H-M   'P 1'
#
loop_
_entity.id
_entity.type
_entity.pdbx_description
1 polymer ?
#
loop_
_entity_poly.entity_id
_entity_poly.type
_entity_poly.pdbx_seq_one_letter_code
_entity_poly.pdbx_strand_id
1 'polypeptide(L)'
;MTPCDSKISQEDEPSSRLDEEGSLLETSVLNKELGVNVINGEQIVGLGGSKFEYGDEERERFNGILKRYVGTHNFHNFTTRTKAEDPSARRYIISFNADRVVSLEGIEFVRCEVVGQSFMLHQIRKMIGLAVAMMRNCCPESLMDMALRQDININVPTAPEVGLYLDECFFTSYNQKWKDSHEALSMDAYAKQAEEFKLKYIFSHIASMEHKEGAVALWLHSLNHRNYPDFRFQESKGRSANGEHAKVDKMAD
;
A
#
# COMPACT_ATOMS: atom_id res chain seq x y z
N MET A 1 80.09 -7.46 7.86
CA MET A 1 80.77 -6.30 8.47
C MET A 1 79.99 -5.06 8.07
N THR A 2 79.68 -4.20 9.05
CA THR A 2 79.16 -2.82 8.92
C THR A 2 80.28 -1.86 8.44
N PRO A 3 80.09 -0.53 8.18
CA PRO A 3 79.02 0.37 8.69
C PRO A 3 78.48 1.50 7.74
N CYS A 4 77.49 2.30 8.25
CA CYS A 4 77.34 3.78 8.21
C CYS A 4 77.52 4.63 6.90
N ASP A 5 76.87 5.79 6.66
CA ASP A 5 75.67 6.43 7.27
C ASP A 5 75.19 7.73 6.53
N SER A 6 74.02 8.24 6.96
CA SER A 6 73.61 9.68 7.07
C SER A 6 72.87 10.47 5.96
N LYS A 7 71.99 11.40 6.43
CA LYS A 7 71.34 12.59 5.79
C LYS A 7 70.11 12.32 4.88
N ILE A 8 68.90 12.88 5.06
CA ILE A 8 68.32 14.06 5.78
C ILE A 8 68.81 15.41 5.21
N SER A 9 67.99 16.40 4.78
CA SER A 9 66.56 16.76 4.97
C SER A 9 65.93 17.28 3.64
N GLN A 10 64.70 17.85 3.46
CA GLN A 10 63.50 18.21 4.27
C GLN A 10 62.25 18.28 3.33
N GLU A 11 61.00 18.10 3.80
CA GLU A 11 59.93 19.08 4.14
C GLU A 11 59.52 20.15 3.11
N ASP A 12 58.22 20.17 2.77
CA ASP A 12 57.38 21.37 2.58
C ASP A 12 55.91 20.98 2.86
N GLU A 13 55.13 21.85 3.50
CA GLU A 13 53.74 21.65 3.96
C GLU A 13 52.87 22.82 3.44
N PRO A 14 51.57 22.64 3.12
CA PRO A 14 50.59 23.21 4.04
C PRO A 14 49.18 22.56 4.08
N SER A 15 48.80 22.14 5.29
CA SER A 15 47.59 22.55 6.01
C SER A 15 46.23 22.54 5.30
N SER A 16 45.40 21.55 5.66
CA SER A 16 43.94 21.74 5.76
C SER A 16 43.40 21.18 7.09
N ARG A 17 43.21 22.07 8.07
CA ARG A 17 42.30 21.85 9.22
C ARG A 17 40.91 22.35 8.84
N LEU A 18 39.88 21.91 9.59
CA LEU A 18 38.45 22.05 9.29
C LEU A 18 38.03 21.04 8.17
N ASP A 19 36.94 20.26 8.28
CA ASP A 19 35.82 20.26 9.24
C ASP A 19 35.53 18.84 9.81
N GLU A 20 35.64 18.63 11.14
CA GLU A 20 35.12 17.41 11.80
C GLU A 20 33.90 17.67 12.70
N GLU A 21 33.72 18.89 13.22
CA GLU A 21 32.62 19.20 14.17
C GLU A 21 31.22 19.11 13.54
N GLY A 22 31.10 19.37 12.24
CA GLY A 22 29.84 19.21 11.51
C GLY A 22 29.33 17.76 11.48
N SER A 23 30.24 16.80 11.28
CA SER A 23 29.91 15.36 11.23
C SER A 23 29.41 14.84 12.58
N LEU A 24 30.01 15.30 13.68
CA LEU A 24 29.59 14.93 15.03
C LEU A 24 28.19 15.47 15.38
N LEU A 25 27.87 16.70 14.96
CA LEU A 25 26.53 17.25 15.12
C LEU A 25 25.49 16.48 14.31
N GLU A 26 25.73 16.26 13.01
CA GLU A 26 24.82 15.51 12.13
C GLU A 26 24.58 14.07 12.63
N THR A 27 25.65 13.38 13.05
CA THR A 27 25.57 12.05 13.69
C THR A 27 24.79 12.09 15.00
N SER A 28 24.94 13.14 15.81
CA SER A 28 24.20 13.30 17.07
C SER A 28 22.69 13.51 16.85
N VAL A 29 22.30 14.17 15.75
CA VAL A 29 20.88 14.35 15.38
C VAL A 29 20.28 13.03 14.91
N LEU A 30 20.93 12.29 13.99
CA LEU A 30 20.45 10.96 13.58
C LEU A 30 20.33 9.98 14.76
N ASN A 31 21.32 9.96 15.67
CA ASN A 31 21.27 9.09 16.85
C ASN A 31 20.13 9.46 17.82
N LYS A 32 19.69 10.73 17.81
CA LYS A 32 18.56 11.20 18.62
C LYS A 32 17.20 10.86 17.99
N GLU A 33 17.11 10.79 16.66
CA GLU A 33 15.93 10.28 15.95
C GLU A 33 15.83 8.73 15.99
N LEU A 34 16.96 8.03 16.14
CA LEU A 34 17.04 6.56 16.17
C LEU A 34 17.18 5.94 17.57
N GLY A 35 17.25 6.73 18.63
CA GLY A 35 17.20 6.26 20.03
C GLY A 35 18.39 5.40 20.49
N VAL A 36 19.56 5.53 19.85
CA VAL A 36 20.69 4.60 20.04
C VAL A 36 21.48 4.92 21.32
N ASN A 37 21.38 4.06 22.32
CA ASN A 37 22.31 4.02 23.46
C ASN A 37 23.32 2.87 23.28
N VAL A 38 24.62 3.18 23.37
CA VAL A 38 25.70 2.21 23.14
C VAL A 38 26.15 1.57 24.45
N ILE A 39 25.85 0.29 24.64
CA ILE A 39 26.52 -0.56 25.64
C ILE A 39 26.78 -1.96 25.04
N ASN A 40 28.07 -2.29 24.89
CA ASN A 40 28.70 -3.59 24.60
C ASN A 40 27.83 -4.77 24.11
N GLY A 41 28.09 -5.21 22.87
CA GLY A 41 28.18 -6.64 22.56
C GLY A 41 27.30 -7.15 21.43
N GLU A 42 26.01 -7.36 21.70
CA GLU A 42 25.10 -8.09 20.82
C GLU A 42 23.90 -7.23 20.43
N GLN A 43 23.76 -6.96 19.12
CA GLN A 43 22.86 -5.92 18.61
C GLN A 43 21.46 -6.47 18.27
N ILE A 44 20.66 -6.76 19.30
CA ILE A 44 19.21 -6.89 19.12
C ILE A 44 18.63 -5.47 19.01
N VAL A 45 18.20 -5.09 17.80
CA VAL A 45 17.68 -3.75 17.51
C VAL A 45 16.27 -3.58 18.10
N GLY A 46 16.21 -3.17 19.36
CA GLY A 46 14.96 -2.79 20.02
C GLY A 46 14.37 -1.53 19.38
N LEU A 47 13.36 -1.70 18.52
CA LEU A 47 12.66 -0.60 17.85
C LEU A 47 11.83 0.23 18.85
N GLY A 48 12.47 1.25 19.44
CA GLY A 48 11.85 2.23 20.33
C GLY A 48 10.91 3.24 19.63
N GLY A 49 10.22 2.82 18.57
CA GLY A 49 9.14 3.61 17.98
C GLY A 49 7.90 3.59 18.87
N SER A 50 7.06 4.61 18.79
CA SER A 50 5.72 4.53 19.40
C SER A 50 4.95 3.35 18.80
N LYS A 51 4.25 2.59 19.64
CA LYS A 51 3.32 1.56 19.18
C LYS A 51 2.33 2.23 18.22
N PHE A 52 2.23 1.74 16.99
CA PHE A 52 1.22 2.20 16.05
C PHE A 52 -0.17 1.84 16.60
N GLU A 53 -1.07 2.82 16.62
CA GLU A 53 -2.46 2.66 17.00
C GLU A 53 -3.32 3.18 15.86
N TYR A 54 -4.41 2.47 15.54
CA TYR A 54 -5.33 2.85 14.47
C TYR A 54 -6.45 3.70 15.07
N GLY A 55 -6.12 4.97 15.33
CA GLY A 55 -7.00 5.95 15.97
C GLY A 55 -8.03 6.56 15.01
N ASP A 56 -8.71 7.61 15.47
CA ASP A 56 -9.75 8.30 14.68
C ASP A 56 -9.17 8.98 13.44
N GLU A 57 -7.98 9.56 13.52
CA GLU A 57 -7.31 10.21 12.38
C GLU A 57 -6.84 9.19 11.34
N GLU A 58 -6.25 8.07 11.77
CA GLU A 58 -5.88 6.97 10.89
C GLU A 58 -7.09 6.36 10.20
N ARG A 59 -8.19 6.19 10.95
CA ARG A 59 -9.44 5.59 10.48
C ARG A 59 -10.15 6.48 9.48
N GLU A 60 -10.31 7.78 9.75
CA GLU A 60 -10.92 8.70 8.80
C GLU A 60 -10.09 8.80 7.51
N ARG A 61 -8.75 8.91 7.62
CA ARG A 61 -7.89 8.94 6.44
C ARG A 61 -7.96 7.64 5.63
N PHE A 62 -7.88 6.48 6.27
CA PHE A 62 -7.90 5.21 5.55
C PHE A 62 -9.27 4.95 4.90
N ASN A 63 -10.38 5.27 5.58
CA ASN A 63 -11.71 5.29 4.98
C ASN A 63 -11.80 6.26 3.80
N GLY A 64 -11.21 7.45 3.88
CA GLY A 64 -11.12 8.41 2.77
C GLY A 64 -10.43 7.82 1.53
N ILE A 65 -9.36 7.03 1.73
CA ILE A 65 -8.67 6.30 0.66
C ILE A 65 -9.58 5.19 0.09
N LEU A 66 -10.15 4.33 0.94
CA LEU A 66 -11.00 3.19 0.52
C LEU A 66 -12.27 3.63 -0.23
N LYS A 67 -12.88 4.75 0.21
CA LYS A 67 -14.10 5.32 -0.36
C LYS A 67 -13.96 5.70 -1.85
N ARG A 68 -12.74 5.96 -2.35
CA ARG A 68 -12.50 6.24 -3.77
C ARG A 68 -12.71 5.02 -4.69
N TYR A 69 -12.73 3.80 -4.15
CA TYR A 69 -13.14 2.61 -4.90
C TYR A 69 -14.66 2.49 -5.10
N VAL A 70 -15.48 3.19 -4.33
CA VAL A 70 -16.95 3.11 -4.40
C VAL A 70 -17.44 3.69 -5.74
N GLY A 71 -18.44 3.05 -6.35
CA GLY A 71 -18.93 3.38 -7.68
C GLY A 71 -18.44 2.42 -8.77
N THR A 72 -18.64 2.81 -10.04
CA THR A 72 -18.34 1.99 -11.23
C THR A 72 -17.04 2.44 -11.88
N HIS A 73 -15.95 1.71 -11.65
CA HIS A 73 -14.62 2.03 -12.18
C HIS A 73 -14.08 0.93 -13.11
N ASN A 74 -12.98 1.22 -13.82
CA ASN A 74 -12.22 0.22 -14.57
C ASN A 74 -11.12 -0.36 -13.65
N PHE A 75 -11.21 -1.65 -13.34
CA PHE A 75 -10.34 -2.32 -12.37
C PHE A 75 -9.27 -3.21 -13.03
N HIS A 76 -8.89 -2.99 -14.29
CA HIS A 76 -7.93 -3.87 -14.99
C HIS A 76 -6.56 -3.98 -14.28
N ASN A 77 -6.01 -2.87 -13.76
CA ASN A 77 -4.79 -2.88 -12.93
C ASN A 77 -4.91 -3.75 -11.66
N PHE A 78 -6.14 -3.89 -11.16
CA PHE A 78 -6.47 -4.65 -9.96
C PHE A 78 -6.66 -6.16 -10.23
N THR A 79 -6.40 -6.65 -11.44
CA THR A 79 -6.39 -8.08 -11.81
C THR A 79 -5.10 -8.44 -12.55
N THR A 80 -5.01 -9.65 -13.10
CA THR A 80 -3.88 -10.14 -13.91
C THR A 80 -4.30 -10.82 -15.22
N ARG A 81 -5.62 -10.91 -15.49
CA ARG A 81 -6.18 -11.70 -16.61
C ARG A 81 -7.19 -10.94 -17.49
N THR A 82 -7.37 -9.64 -17.26
CA THR A 82 -8.39 -8.83 -17.95
C THR A 82 -7.72 -7.58 -18.51
N LYS A 83 -7.98 -7.26 -19.78
CA LYS A 83 -7.40 -6.07 -20.44
C LYS A 83 -8.17 -4.81 -20.07
N ALA A 84 -7.58 -3.64 -20.30
CA ALA A 84 -8.20 -2.36 -20.02
C ALA A 84 -9.47 -2.11 -20.85
N GLU A 85 -9.53 -2.61 -22.09
CA GLU A 85 -10.64 -2.43 -23.04
C GLU A 85 -11.78 -3.44 -22.84
N ASP A 86 -11.55 -4.48 -22.04
CA ASP A 86 -12.52 -5.53 -21.78
C ASP A 86 -13.67 -4.96 -20.92
N PRO A 87 -14.95 -5.04 -21.34
CA PRO A 87 -16.08 -4.59 -20.52
C PRO A 87 -16.11 -5.29 -19.15
N SER A 88 -15.59 -6.52 -19.06
CA SER A 88 -15.45 -7.27 -17.82
C SER A 88 -14.32 -6.78 -16.90
N ALA A 89 -13.57 -5.73 -17.26
CA ALA A 89 -12.73 -4.97 -16.32
C ALA A 89 -13.55 -4.01 -15.44
N ARG A 90 -14.77 -3.63 -15.85
CA ARG A 90 -15.61 -2.69 -15.11
C ARG A 90 -16.31 -3.38 -13.95
N ARG A 91 -16.21 -2.82 -12.74
CA ARG A 91 -16.89 -3.35 -11.53
C ARG A 91 -17.54 -2.24 -10.72
N TYR A 92 -18.58 -2.60 -9.99
CA TYR A 92 -19.31 -1.72 -9.08
C TYR A 92 -19.06 -2.14 -7.63
N ILE A 93 -18.42 -1.25 -6.87
CA ILE A 93 -18.26 -1.38 -5.42
C ILE A 93 -19.38 -0.56 -4.76
N ILE A 94 -20.12 -1.21 -3.88
CA ILE A 94 -21.28 -0.66 -3.15
C ILE A 94 -20.81 0.09 -1.91
N SER A 95 -19.87 -0.50 -1.16
CA SER A 95 -19.24 0.11 0.01
C SER A 95 -17.84 -0.48 0.23
N PHE A 96 -16.98 0.30 0.87
CA PHE A 96 -15.68 -0.15 1.38
C PHE A 96 -15.34 0.70 2.60
N ASN A 97 -15.14 0.07 3.76
CA ASN A 97 -14.74 0.73 5.01
C ASN A 97 -13.66 -0.08 5.76
N ALA A 98 -13.14 0.52 6.83
CA ALA A 98 -12.21 -0.09 7.77
C ALA A 98 -12.48 0.41 9.20
N ASP A 99 -13.73 0.28 9.65
CA ASP A 99 -14.23 1.01 10.83
C ASP A 99 -13.89 0.38 12.18
N ARG A 100 -13.47 -0.89 12.20
CA ARG A 100 -13.34 -1.70 13.43
C ARG A 100 -11.94 -2.28 13.62
N VAL A 101 -11.42 -2.18 14.83
CA VAL A 101 -10.23 -2.92 15.28
C VAL A 101 -10.68 -4.14 16.07
N VAL A 102 -10.00 -5.27 15.89
CA VAL A 102 -10.20 -6.51 16.66
C VAL A 102 -8.84 -6.96 17.20
N SER A 103 -8.72 -7.11 18.52
CA SER A 103 -7.53 -7.72 19.12
C SER A 103 -7.67 -9.24 19.13
N LEU A 104 -6.70 -9.94 18.53
CA LEU A 104 -6.63 -11.40 18.47
C LEU A 104 -5.22 -11.82 18.90
N GLU A 105 -5.12 -12.65 19.94
CA GLU A 105 -3.85 -13.20 20.44
C GLU A 105 -2.75 -12.15 20.70
N GLY A 106 -3.14 -10.93 21.10
CA GLY A 106 -2.24 -9.80 21.38
C GLY A 106 -1.88 -8.92 20.16
N ILE A 107 -2.31 -9.29 18.96
CA ILE A 107 -2.16 -8.48 17.73
C ILE A 107 -3.48 -7.73 17.46
N GLU A 108 -3.39 -6.49 17.00
CA GLU A 108 -4.56 -5.69 16.60
C GLU A 108 -4.76 -5.71 15.07
N PHE A 109 -5.92 -6.18 14.64
CA PHE A 109 -6.31 -6.31 13.24
C PHE A 109 -7.38 -5.27 12.88
N VAL A 110 -7.18 -4.55 11.77
CA VAL A 110 -8.19 -3.65 11.20
C VAL A 110 -9.12 -4.45 10.27
N ARG A 111 -10.38 -4.63 10.67
CA ARG A 111 -11.41 -5.31 9.86
C ARG A 111 -11.85 -4.38 8.73
N CYS A 112 -11.39 -4.68 7.52
CA CYS A 112 -11.77 -3.97 6.30
C CYS A 112 -12.98 -4.66 5.65
N GLU A 113 -14.12 -3.98 5.52
CA GLU A 113 -15.37 -4.54 5.00
C GLU A 113 -15.65 -3.99 3.59
N VAL A 114 -15.71 -4.85 2.56
CA VAL A 114 -16.00 -4.46 1.16
C VAL A 114 -17.21 -5.20 0.61
N VAL A 115 -18.15 -4.45 0.03
CA VAL A 115 -19.33 -5.00 -0.64
C VAL A 115 -19.33 -4.53 -2.10
N GLY A 116 -19.50 -5.47 -3.03
CA GLY A 116 -19.52 -5.18 -4.46
C GLY A 116 -20.35 -6.21 -5.23
N GLN A 117 -20.80 -5.86 -6.44
CA GLN A 117 -21.64 -6.76 -7.25
C GLN A 117 -20.90 -8.02 -7.73
N SER A 118 -19.60 -7.92 -7.93
CA SER A 118 -18.71 -9.03 -8.27
C SER A 118 -17.25 -8.56 -8.15
N PHE A 119 -16.31 -9.51 -8.10
CA PHE A 119 -14.88 -9.23 -8.03
C PHE A 119 -14.12 -10.05 -9.07
N MET A 120 -13.01 -9.50 -9.57
CA MET A 120 -12.03 -10.21 -10.41
C MET A 120 -10.99 -10.94 -9.56
N LEU A 121 -10.24 -11.84 -10.20
CA LEU A 121 -9.11 -12.52 -9.57
C LEU A 121 -8.13 -11.51 -8.96
N HIS A 122 -7.83 -11.69 -7.67
CA HIS A 122 -6.98 -10.83 -6.84
C HIS A 122 -7.48 -9.38 -6.61
N GLN A 123 -8.67 -8.99 -7.06
CA GLN A 123 -9.14 -7.60 -7.01
C GLN A 123 -9.12 -7.00 -5.60
N ILE A 124 -9.73 -7.67 -4.61
CA ILE A 124 -9.76 -7.18 -3.22
C ILE A 124 -8.33 -7.07 -2.66
N ARG A 125 -7.47 -8.08 -2.90
CA ARG A 125 -6.07 -8.09 -2.45
C ARG A 125 -5.24 -6.95 -3.06
N LYS A 126 -5.51 -6.59 -4.31
CA LYS A 126 -4.85 -5.46 -5.01
C LYS A 126 -5.41 -4.10 -4.58
N MET A 127 -6.71 -4.00 -4.28
CA MET A 127 -7.33 -2.79 -3.72
C MET A 127 -6.80 -2.48 -2.32
N ILE A 128 -6.79 -3.46 -1.41
CA ILE A 128 -6.15 -3.34 -0.09
C ILE A 128 -4.66 -2.98 -0.24
N GLY A 129 -3.96 -3.64 -1.18
CA GLY A 129 -2.53 -3.40 -1.38
C GLY A 129 -2.19 -1.95 -1.72
N LEU A 130 -2.91 -1.35 -2.68
CA LEU A 130 -2.69 0.05 -3.06
C LEU A 130 -3.12 1.01 -1.94
N ALA A 131 -4.26 0.75 -1.27
CA ALA A 131 -4.73 1.57 -0.17
C ALA A 131 -3.74 1.61 1.00
N VAL A 132 -3.18 0.47 1.39
CA VAL A 132 -2.15 0.38 2.45
C VAL A 132 -0.84 1.07 2.04
N ALA A 133 -0.46 0.99 0.75
CA ALA A 133 0.70 1.72 0.23
C ALA A 133 0.49 3.24 0.26
N MET A 134 -0.73 3.75 0.06
CA MET A 134 -1.06 5.17 0.25
C MET A 134 -1.09 5.56 1.73
N MET A 135 -1.70 4.74 2.58
CA MET A 135 -1.79 4.99 4.01
C MET A 135 -0.40 5.11 4.66
N ARG A 136 0.54 4.25 4.24
CA ARG A 136 1.95 4.29 4.66
C ARG A 136 2.83 5.26 3.85
N ASN A 137 2.21 6.15 3.06
CA ASN A 137 2.85 7.21 2.27
C ASN A 137 3.94 6.70 1.29
N CYS A 138 3.84 5.43 0.87
CA CYS A 138 4.77 4.81 -0.09
C CYS A 138 4.54 5.31 -1.53
N CYS A 139 3.36 5.86 -1.81
CA CYS A 139 2.96 6.44 -3.08
C CYS A 139 1.96 7.61 -2.85
N PRO A 140 1.85 8.58 -3.79
CA PRO A 140 0.93 9.70 -3.64
C PRO A 140 -0.52 9.25 -3.81
N GLU A 141 -1.45 9.88 -3.10
CA GLU A 141 -2.86 9.49 -3.14
C GLU A 141 -3.51 9.67 -4.52
N SER A 142 -2.99 10.57 -5.38
CA SER A 142 -3.41 10.71 -6.79
C SER A 142 -3.15 9.47 -7.66
N LEU A 143 -2.31 8.53 -7.22
CA LEU A 143 -2.08 7.27 -7.92
C LEU A 143 -3.35 6.39 -7.97
N MET A 144 -4.33 6.62 -7.10
CA MET A 144 -5.62 5.92 -7.13
C MET A 144 -6.39 6.23 -8.42
N ASP A 145 -6.50 7.53 -8.72
CA ASP A 145 -7.32 8.04 -9.81
C ASP A 145 -6.67 7.68 -11.17
N MET A 146 -5.34 7.55 -11.18
CA MET A 146 -4.56 7.00 -12.30
C MET A 146 -4.66 5.47 -12.40
N ALA A 147 -4.73 4.72 -11.30
CA ALA A 147 -4.88 3.26 -11.32
C ALA A 147 -6.28 2.78 -11.76
N LEU A 148 -7.31 3.63 -11.63
CA LEU A 148 -8.69 3.37 -12.06
C LEU A 148 -8.99 3.89 -13.49
N ARG A 149 -8.05 4.62 -14.09
CA ARG A 149 -8.11 5.09 -15.48
C ARG A 149 -7.84 3.95 -16.46
N GLN A 150 -8.58 3.90 -17.57
CA GLN A 150 -8.46 2.87 -18.59
C GLN A 150 -7.19 3.02 -19.45
N ASP A 151 -6.65 4.23 -19.57
CA ASP A 151 -5.50 4.57 -20.41
C ASP A 151 -4.13 4.40 -19.72
N ILE A 152 -4.11 4.06 -18.42
CA ILE A 152 -2.89 3.95 -17.61
C ILE A 152 -2.77 2.53 -17.04
N ASN A 153 -1.61 1.89 -17.27
CA ASN A 153 -1.24 0.62 -16.65
C ASN A 153 -0.30 0.88 -15.46
N ILE A 154 -0.64 0.35 -14.27
CA ILE A 154 0.13 0.46 -13.03
C ILE A 154 0.19 -0.90 -12.34
N ASN A 155 1.40 -1.35 -11.97
CA ASN A 155 1.63 -2.55 -11.19
C ASN A 155 1.27 -2.34 -9.71
N VAL A 156 -0.03 -2.38 -9.38
CA VAL A 156 -0.48 -2.26 -7.98
C VAL A 156 -0.07 -3.49 -7.15
N PRO A 157 0.44 -3.30 -5.92
CA PRO A 157 0.81 -4.38 -4.99
C PRO A 157 -0.39 -5.28 -4.67
N THR A 158 -0.12 -6.53 -4.32
CA THR A 158 -1.14 -7.51 -3.90
C THR A 158 -0.88 -7.88 -2.45
N ALA A 159 -1.84 -7.61 -1.56
CA ALA A 159 -1.76 -8.00 -0.14
C ALA A 159 -1.75 -9.55 0.03
N PRO A 160 -1.25 -10.11 1.15
CA PRO A 160 -1.32 -11.55 1.44
C PRO A 160 -2.75 -12.11 1.42
N GLU A 161 -2.90 -13.41 1.16
CA GLU A 161 -4.21 -14.08 1.14
C GLU A 161 -4.83 -14.28 2.53
N VAL A 162 -4.02 -14.48 3.57
CA VAL A 162 -4.47 -15.13 4.82
C VAL A 162 -5.64 -14.40 5.50
N GLY A 163 -5.66 -13.07 5.48
CA GLY A 163 -6.72 -12.26 6.09
C GLY A 163 -8.01 -12.12 5.26
N LEU A 164 -8.09 -12.68 4.05
CA LEU A 164 -9.25 -12.54 3.17
C LEU A 164 -10.18 -13.76 3.25
N TYR A 165 -11.39 -13.54 3.75
CA TYR A 165 -12.49 -14.50 3.73
C TYR A 165 -13.74 -13.88 3.08
N LEU A 166 -14.71 -14.72 2.70
CA LEU A 166 -16.04 -14.32 2.27
C LEU A 166 -16.97 -14.35 3.50
N ASP A 167 -17.60 -13.23 3.84
CA ASP A 167 -18.54 -13.15 4.97
C ASP A 167 -19.97 -13.58 4.54
N GLU A 168 -20.58 -12.88 3.57
CA GLU A 168 -21.94 -13.15 3.10
C GLU A 168 -22.11 -12.96 1.57
N CYS A 169 -23.07 -13.68 0.98
CA CYS A 169 -23.57 -13.47 -0.39
C CYS A 169 -24.97 -12.82 -0.36
N PHE A 170 -25.10 -11.59 -0.84
CA PHE A 170 -26.38 -10.86 -0.84
C PHE A 170 -27.28 -11.21 -2.03
N PHE A 171 -28.44 -11.79 -1.76
CA PHE A 171 -29.44 -12.19 -2.79
C PHE A 171 -30.52 -11.12 -3.06
N THR A 172 -30.28 -9.86 -2.71
CA THR A 172 -31.28 -8.76 -2.77
C THR A 172 -31.96 -8.63 -4.14
N SER A 173 -31.22 -8.71 -5.24
CA SER A 173 -31.80 -8.66 -6.60
C SER A 173 -32.63 -9.89 -6.99
N TYR A 174 -32.32 -11.07 -6.42
CA TYR A 174 -33.14 -12.28 -6.58
C TYR A 174 -34.43 -12.15 -5.76
N ASN A 175 -34.32 -11.81 -4.47
CA ASN A 175 -35.44 -11.62 -3.56
C ASN A 175 -36.43 -10.57 -4.11
N GLN A 176 -35.92 -9.41 -4.56
CA GLN A 176 -36.76 -8.35 -5.15
C GLN A 176 -37.46 -8.77 -6.46
N LYS A 177 -36.84 -9.65 -7.26
CA LYS A 177 -37.40 -10.14 -8.54
C LYS A 177 -38.48 -11.21 -8.34
N TRP A 178 -38.35 -12.05 -7.32
CA TRP A 178 -39.18 -13.25 -7.15
C TRP A 178 -40.10 -13.24 -5.91
N LYS A 179 -40.09 -12.15 -5.12
CA LYS A 179 -40.87 -11.94 -3.88
C LYS A 179 -42.33 -12.44 -3.88
N ASP A 180 -43.01 -12.41 -5.03
CA ASP A 180 -44.43 -12.79 -5.15
C ASP A 180 -44.63 -14.30 -5.45
N SER A 181 -43.54 -15.09 -5.45
CA SER A 181 -43.51 -16.47 -5.96
C SER A 181 -42.53 -17.41 -5.26
N HIS A 182 -41.49 -16.87 -4.61
CA HIS A 182 -40.44 -17.61 -3.93
C HIS A 182 -40.15 -16.97 -2.56
N GLU A 183 -39.74 -17.79 -1.59
CA GLU A 183 -39.22 -17.30 -0.31
C GLU A 183 -37.92 -16.51 -0.51
N ALA A 184 -37.67 -15.51 0.35
CA ALA A 184 -36.46 -14.69 0.28
C ALA A 184 -35.26 -15.49 0.80
N LEU A 185 -34.21 -15.60 -0.02
CA LEU A 185 -32.95 -16.24 0.37
C LEU A 185 -32.13 -15.25 1.22
N SER A 186 -31.82 -15.63 2.45
CA SER A 186 -31.03 -14.83 3.40
C SER A 186 -30.24 -15.73 4.38
N MET A 187 -29.16 -15.20 4.96
CA MET A 187 -28.38 -15.86 6.01
C MET A 187 -28.86 -15.53 7.43
N ASP A 188 -29.87 -14.66 7.62
CA ASP A 188 -30.35 -14.17 8.92
C ASP A 188 -30.54 -15.27 9.98
N ALA A 189 -31.18 -16.39 9.60
CA ALA A 189 -31.44 -17.53 10.49
C ALA A 189 -30.18 -18.28 10.98
N TYR A 190 -29.03 -17.99 10.36
CA TYR A 190 -27.72 -18.57 10.65
C TYR A 190 -26.68 -17.53 11.08
N ALA A 191 -27.04 -16.24 11.17
CA ALA A 191 -26.09 -15.15 11.41
C ALA A 191 -25.25 -15.35 12.68
N LYS A 192 -25.87 -15.85 13.77
CA LYS A 192 -25.15 -16.19 15.01
C LYS A 192 -24.15 -17.33 14.80
N GLN A 193 -24.58 -18.41 14.15
CA GLN A 193 -23.76 -19.59 13.86
C GLN A 193 -22.58 -19.25 12.93
N ALA A 194 -22.79 -18.33 11.99
CA ALA A 194 -21.76 -17.79 11.10
C ALA A 194 -20.73 -16.93 11.85
N GLU A 195 -21.16 -16.05 12.76
CA GLU A 195 -20.24 -15.26 13.60
C GLU A 195 -19.45 -16.15 14.57
N GLU A 196 -20.10 -17.13 15.22
CA GLU A 196 -19.43 -18.13 16.06
C GLU A 196 -18.39 -18.96 15.27
N PHE A 197 -18.68 -19.30 14.01
CA PHE A 197 -17.74 -19.98 13.12
C PHE A 197 -16.55 -19.08 12.72
N LYS A 198 -16.81 -17.82 12.32
CA LYS A 198 -15.77 -16.84 11.97
C LYS A 198 -14.81 -16.62 13.13
N LEU A 199 -15.34 -16.34 14.33
CA LEU A 199 -14.54 -16.13 15.54
C LEU A 199 -13.70 -17.37 15.89
N LYS A 200 -14.31 -18.56 15.91
CA LYS A 200 -13.66 -19.78 16.42
C LYS A 200 -12.64 -20.40 15.46
N TYR A 201 -12.85 -20.29 14.15
CA TYR A 201 -12.02 -21.01 13.16
C TYR A 201 -11.29 -20.09 12.19
N ILE A 202 -11.92 -19.02 11.71
CA ILE A 202 -11.29 -18.13 10.72
C ILE A 202 -10.35 -17.14 11.42
N PHE A 203 -10.82 -16.42 12.43
CA PHE A 203 -10.04 -15.39 13.09
C PHE A 203 -8.86 -15.98 13.90
N SER A 204 -9.08 -17.09 14.61
CA SER A 204 -8.00 -17.84 15.26
C SER A 204 -6.96 -18.37 14.26
N HIS A 205 -7.37 -18.78 13.06
CA HIS A 205 -6.41 -19.19 12.03
C HIS A 205 -5.59 -18.01 11.51
N ILE A 206 -6.23 -16.86 11.25
CA ILE A 206 -5.55 -15.63 10.82
C ILE A 206 -4.50 -15.18 11.85
N ALA A 207 -4.88 -15.13 13.14
CA ALA A 207 -3.98 -14.73 14.22
C ALA A 207 -2.79 -15.70 14.37
N SER A 208 -3.08 -17.01 14.44
CA SER A 208 -2.06 -18.04 14.54
C SER A 208 -1.09 -18.06 13.36
N MET A 209 -1.57 -17.79 12.13
CA MET A 209 -0.72 -17.73 10.94
C MET A 209 0.16 -16.47 10.89
N GLU A 210 -0.34 -15.30 11.28
CA GLU A 210 0.51 -14.09 11.32
C GLU A 210 1.56 -14.20 12.44
N HIS A 211 1.22 -14.77 13.60
CA HIS A 211 2.21 -15.11 14.65
C HIS A 211 3.29 -16.09 14.17
N LYS A 212 2.94 -17.04 13.30
CA LYS A 212 3.83 -18.10 12.81
C LYS A 212 4.70 -17.67 11.62
N GLU A 213 4.17 -16.83 10.72
CA GLU A 213 4.77 -16.56 9.41
C GLU A 213 5.06 -15.08 9.13
N GLY A 214 4.48 -14.14 9.89
CA GLY A 214 4.73 -12.70 9.75
C GLY A 214 4.47 -12.16 8.33
N ALA A 215 3.52 -12.77 7.61
CA ALA A 215 3.35 -12.58 6.17
C ALA A 215 2.94 -11.14 5.83
N VAL A 216 2.12 -10.49 6.66
CA VAL A 216 1.79 -9.08 6.50
C VAL A 216 3.02 -8.21 6.81
N ALA A 217 3.77 -8.48 7.89
CA ALA A 217 4.97 -7.72 8.22
C ALA A 217 6.03 -7.75 7.08
N LEU A 218 6.35 -8.94 6.57
CA LEU A 218 7.28 -9.13 5.45
C LEU A 218 6.78 -8.41 4.18
N TRP A 219 5.47 -8.50 3.89
CA TRP A 219 4.86 -7.79 2.77
C TRP A 219 4.92 -6.27 2.93
N LEU A 220 4.73 -5.72 4.13
CA LEU A 220 4.82 -4.28 4.40
C LEU A 220 6.23 -3.72 4.14
N HIS A 221 7.30 -4.51 4.37
CA HIS A 221 8.65 -4.13 3.95
C HIS A 221 8.85 -4.15 2.42
N SER A 222 8.07 -4.95 1.69
CA SER A 222 8.10 -5.00 0.22
C SER A 222 7.47 -3.77 -0.46
N LEU A 223 6.63 -3.00 0.24
CA LEU A 223 5.95 -1.80 -0.28
C LEU A 223 6.91 -0.61 -0.42
N ASN A 224 7.73 -0.61 -1.46
CA ASN A 224 8.71 0.46 -1.73
C ASN A 224 8.93 0.67 -3.24
N HIS A 225 9.55 1.81 -3.60
CA HIS A 225 9.78 2.25 -4.98
C HIS A 225 10.75 1.40 -5.82
N ARG A 226 11.42 0.39 -5.22
CA ARG A 226 12.30 -0.55 -5.94
C ARG A 226 11.48 -1.74 -6.46
N ASN A 227 10.54 -2.23 -5.63
CA ASN A 227 9.62 -3.31 -5.98
C ASN A 227 8.42 -2.82 -6.79
N TYR A 228 7.99 -1.58 -6.55
CA TYR A 228 6.86 -0.92 -7.22
C TYR A 228 7.30 0.44 -7.80
N PRO A 229 7.96 0.46 -8.98
CA PRO A 229 8.45 1.69 -9.60
C PRO A 229 7.36 2.74 -9.82
N ASP A 230 6.15 2.29 -10.17
CA ASP A 230 4.96 3.10 -10.48
C ASP A 230 4.45 3.91 -9.26
N PHE A 231 4.93 3.62 -8.04
CA PHE A 231 4.68 4.48 -6.87
C PHE A 231 5.21 5.92 -7.06
N ARG A 232 6.12 6.13 -8.01
CA ARG A 232 6.63 7.45 -8.42
C ARG A 232 6.01 7.98 -9.72
N PHE A 233 4.97 7.33 -10.24
CA PHE A 233 4.29 7.80 -11.44
C PHE A 233 3.66 9.18 -11.19
N GLN A 234 4.01 10.15 -12.03
CA GLN A 234 3.43 11.49 -12.05
C GLN A 234 2.97 11.77 -13.48
N GLU A 235 1.70 12.14 -13.65
CA GLU A 235 1.18 12.55 -14.95
C GLU A 235 1.89 13.86 -15.38
N SER A 236 2.67 13.78 -16.46
CA SER A 236 3.39 14.94 -16.98
C SER A 236 2.38 15.91 -17.61
N LYS A 237 2.21 17.09 -16.99
CA LYS A 237 1.33 18.14 -17.51
C LYS A 237 1.74 18.47 -18.95
N GLY A 238 0.87 18.11 -19.90
CA GLY A 238 1.16 18.17 -21.32
C GLY A 238 1.56 19.58 -21.78
N ARG A 239 2.55 19.65 -22.69
CA ARG A 239 2.89 20.88 -23.41
C ARG A 239 1.65 21.41 -24.13
N SER A 240 1.35 22.70 -23.97
CA SER A 240 0.33 23.38 -24.77
C SER A 240 0.66 23.27 -26.26
N ALA A 241 -0.25 22.69 -27.05
CA ALA A 241 -0.07 22.47 -28.48
C ALA A 241 -0.38 23.73 -29.29
N ASN A 242 0.44 24.78 -29.15
CA ASN A 242 0.43 25.92 -30.07
C ASN A 242 1.19 25.54 -31.35
N GLY A 243 0.51 24.83 -32.26
CA GLY A 243 0.96 24.66 -33.64
C GLY A 243 0.42 25.81 -34.50
N GLU A 244 1.26 26.81 -34.80
CA GLU A 244 0.88 27.89 -35.70
C GLU A 244 0.70 27.37 -37.14
N HIS A 245 -0.52 27.42 -37.66
CA HIS A 245 -0.78 27.12 -39.07
C HIS A 245 -0.34 28.30 -39.95
N ALA A 246 0.95 28.38 -40.24
CA ALA A 246 1.50 29.33 -41.20
C ALA A 246 0.87 29.11 -42.58
N LYS A 247 0.34 30.18 -43.18
CA LYS A 247 -0.17 30.17 -44.55
C LYS A 247 0.97 30.02 -45.55
N VAL A 248 0.72 29.31 -46.64
CA VAL A 248 1.45 29.49 -47.90
C VAL A 248 0.42 29.56 -49.03
N ASP A 249 0.05 30.76 -49.42
CA ASP A 249 -0.65 31.00 -50.68
C ASP A 249 0.30 30.73 -51.86
N LYS A 250 -0.17 30.03 -52.89
CA LYS A 250 0.45 30.01 -54.22
C LYS A 250 -0.62 30.11 -55.31
N MET A 251 -0.30 30.87 -56.34
CA MET A 251 -1.18 31.33 -57.40
C MET A 251 -0.35 31.48 -58.68
N ALA A 252 -0.95 31.15 -59.83
CA ALA A 252 -0.29 30.98 -61.14
C ALA A 252 0.70 29.78 -61.22
N ASP A 253 0.89 29.15 -62.38
CA ASP A 253 0.22 29.35 -63.69
C ASP A 253 -0.88 28.30 -63.96
#